data_AF-A0A6L8TXH8-F1
#
_entry.id   AF-A0A6L8TXH8-F1
#
_cell.length_a   1.000
_cell.length_b   1.000
_cell.length_c   1.000
_cell.angle_alpha   90.00
_cell.angle_beta   90.00
_cell.angle_gamma   90.00
#
_symmetry.space_group_name_H-M   'P 1'
#
loop_
_entity.id
_entity.type
_entity.pdbx_description
1 polymer ?
#
loop_
_entity_poly.entity_id
_entity_poly.type
_entity_poly.pdbx_seq_one_letter_code
_entity_poly.pdbx_strand_id
1 'polypeptide(L)'
;MFLAVTTLGTLFYSIIVFLIIILFLVLMLLFARDKLSPKGDVRLQINDRELFVSPGSNLLMTLSSNGIYLPSACGGGGTCGMCKCQVLEGGGAILPTETGFFTRKEQNDNWRLG
;
A
#
# COMPACT_ATOMS: atom_id res chain seq x y z
N MET A 1 48.78 -4.24 30.73
CA MET A 1 48.50 -3.13 29.78
C MET A 1 48.26 -3.64 28.36
N PHE A 2 49.13 -4.48 27.78
CA PHE A 2 48.94 -5.06 26.43
C PHE A 2 47.63 -5.85 26.22
N LEU A 3 47.21 -6.67 27.19
CA LEU A 3 45.97 -7.47 27.09
C LEU A 3 44.67 -6.63 27.08
N ALA A 4 44.67 -5.45 27.68
CA ALA A 4 43.49 -4.57 27.69
C ALA A 4 43.33 -3.77 26.39
N VAL A 5 44.46 -3.46 25.73
CA VAL A 5 44.48 -2.76 24.44
C VAL A 5 44.02 -3.70 23.30
N THR A 6 44.41 -4.97 23.35
CA THR A 6 43.98 -5.96 22.35
C THR A 6 42.50 -6.32 22.48
N THR A 7 41.96 -6.43 23.70
CA THR A 7 40.51 -6.69 23.90
C THR A 7 39.64 -5.49 23.53
N LEU A 8 40.07 -4.25 23.80
CA LEU A 8 39.37 -3.07 23.28
C LEU A 8 39.34 -3.08 21.75
N GLY A 9 40.47 -3.39 21.10
CA GLY A 9 40.57 -3.45 19.64
C GLY A 9 39.64 -4.48 19.00
N THR A 10 39.54 -5.69 19.56
CA THR A 10 38.64 -6.73 19.04
C THR A 10 37.17 -6.38 19.24
N LEU A 11 36.81 -5.70 20.33
CA LEU A 11 35.45 -5.21 20.57
C LEU A 11 35.05 -4.15 19.53
N PHE A 12 35.89 -3.13 19.31
CA PHE A 12 35.62 -2.11 18.30
C PHE A 12 35.53 -2.71 16.89
N TYR A 13 36.42 -3.64 16.54
CA TYR A 13 36.38 -4.32 15.25
C TYR A 13 35.07 -5.11 15.07
N SER A 14 34.66 -5.86 16.09
CA SER A 14 33.41 -6.64 16.05
C SER A 14 32.19 -5.74 15.87
N ILE A 15 32.14 -4.61 16.58
CA ILE A 15 31.05 -3.63 16.47
C ILE A 15 31.01 -3.02 15.06
N ILE A 16 32.16 -2.63 14.50
CA ILE A 16 32.24 -2.01 13.17
C ILE A 16 31.82 -3.00 12.09
N VAL A 17 32.32 -4.24 12.12
CA VAL A 17 31.95 -5.27 11.13
C VAL A 17 30.45 -5.55 11.20
N PHE A 18 29.90 -5.71 12.40
CA PHE A 18 28.49 -5.98 12.59
C PHE A 18 27.60 -4.81 12.13
N LEU A 19 28.00 -3.57 12.43
CA LEU A 19 27.32 -2.35 11.97
C LEU A 19 27.29 -2.28 10.44
N ILE A 20 28.42 -2.56 9.77
CA ILE A 20 28.51 -2.54 8.30
C ILE A 20 27.57 -3.57 7.69
N ILE A 21 27.52 -4.78 8.23
CA ILE A 21 26.64 -5.85 7.73
C ILE A 21 25.17 -5.43 7.87
N ILE A 22 24.77 -4.88 9.01
CA ILE A 22 23.39 -4.41 9.22
C ILE A 22 23.05 -3.27 8.26
N LEU A 23 23.92 -2.25 8.15
CA LEU A 23 23.71 -1.14 7.22
C LEU A 23 23.59 -1.62 5.77
N PHE A 24 24.43 -2.56 5.36
CA PHE A 24 24.37 -3.16 4.03
C PHE A 24 23.02 -3.86 3.79
N LEU A 25 22.55 -4.67 4.74
CA LEU A 25 21.26 -5.35 4.64
C LEU A 25 20.09 -4.35 4.59
N VAL A 26 20.11 -3.32 5.42
CA VAL A 26 19.07 -2.28 5.42
C VAL A 26 19.04 -1.53 4.07
N LEU A 27 20.21 -1.15 3.55
CA LEU A 27 20.30 -0.50 2.24
C LEU A 27 19.78 -1.40 1.12
N MET A 28 20.12 -2.70 1.15
CA MET A 28 19.61 -3.68 0.20
C MET A 28 18.08 -3.80 0.27
N LEU A 29 17.50 -3.89 1.48
CA LEU A 29 16.06 -3.97 1.67
C LEU A 29 15.34 -2.70 1.20
N LEU A 30 15.89 -1.52 1.49
CA LEU A 30 15.33 -0.25 1.03
C LEU A 30 15.39 -0.15 -0.50
N PHE A 31 16.50 -0.53 -1.13
CA PHE A 31 16.62 -0.54 -2.59
C PHE A 31 15.63 -1.51 -3.25
N ALA A 32 15.43 -2.70 -2.67
CA ALA A 32 14.42 -3.64 -3.12
C ALA A 32 13.01 -3.03 -3.01
N ARG A 33 12.64 -2.49 -1.85
CA ARG A 33 11.34 -1.83 -1.65
C ARG A 33 11.12 -0.69 -2.65
N ASP A 34 12.15 0.10 -2.89
CA ASP A 34 12.13 1.25 -3.79
C ASP A 34 11.82 0.88 -5.24
N LYS A 35 12.31 -0.29 -5.69
CA LYS A 35 12.12 -0.79 -7.05
C LYS A 35 10.85 -1.64 -7.22
N LEU A 36 10.41 -2.33 -6.16
CA LEU A 36 9.21 -3.17 -6.16
C LEU A 36 7.92 -2.39 -5.86
N SER A 37 8.01 -1.27 -5.14
CA SER A 37 6.84 -0.43 -4.88
C SER A 37 6.50 0.39 -6.13
N PRO A 38 5.25 0.38 -6.61
CA PRO A 38 4.84 1.20 -7.74
C PRO A 38 5.05 2.68 -7.40
N LYS A 39 5.92 3.33 -8.15
CA LYS A 39 6.21 4.76 -8.05
C LYS A 39 5.61 5.48 -9.25
N GLY A 40 4.76 6.46 -8.98
CA GLY A 40 4.16 7.32 -9.98
C GLY A 40 2.70 7.61 -9.67
N ASP A 41 2.24 8.79 -10.04
CA ASP A 41 0.83 9.13 -9.93
C ASP A 41 0.02 8.29 -10.93
N VAL A 42 -1.03 7.66 -10.43
CA VAL A 42 -1.97 6.88 -11.22
C VAL A 42 -3.04 7.82 -11.73
N ARG A 43 -3.39 7.69 -13.01
CA ARG A 43 -4.53 8.39 -13.59
C ARG A 43 -5.82 7.65 -13.19
N LEU A 44 -6.68 8.33 -12.46
CA LEU A 44 -8.00 7.86 -12.07
C LEU A 44 -9.05 8.65 -12.87
N GLN A 45 -9.75 7.97 -13.77
CA GLN A 45 -10.89 8.55 -14.49
C GLN A 45 -12.19 8.20 -13.78
N ILE A 46 -13.00 9.22 -13.48
CA ILE A 46 -14.28 9.08 -12.78
C ILE A 46 -15.32 9.82 -13.60
N ASN A 47 -16.17 9.07 -14.31
CA ASN A 47 -17.13 9.64 -15.25
C ASN A 47 -16.45 10.65 -16.18
N ASP A 48 -16.70 11.95 -16.01
CA ASP A 48 -16.15 13.05 -16.82
C ASP A 48 -14.93 13.76 -16.21
N ARG A 49 -14.36 13.26 -15.11
CA ARG A 49 -13.23 13.87 -14.40
C ARG A 49 -11.99 13.00 -14.44
N GLU A 50 -10.83 13.62 -14.63
CA GLU A 50 -9.52 12.98 -14.49
C GLU A 50 -8.81 13.49 -13.24
N LEU A 51 -8.27 12.57 -12.44
CA LEU A 51 -7.47 12.88 -11.26
C LEU A 51 -6.14 12.14 -11.35
N PHE A 52 -5.07 12.79 -10.88
CA PHE A 52 -3.77 12.16 -10.69
C PHE A 52 -3.59 11.92 -9.20
N VAL A 53 -3.52 10.65 -8.82
CA VAL A 53 -3.53 10.25 -7.40
C VAL A 53 -2.38 9.29 -7.13
N SER A 54 -1.76 9.45 -5.96
CA SER A 54 -0.71 8.55 -5.54
C SER A 54 -1.30 7.18 -5.14
N PRO A 55 -0.70 6.07 -5.60
CA PRO A 55 -1.14 4.72 -5.22
C PRO A 55 -0.83 4.45 -3.75
N GLY A 56 -1.69 3.68 -3.07
CA GLY A 56 -1.46 3.21 -1.69
C GLY A 56 -2.61 3.43 -0.72
N SER A 57 -3.60 4.26 -1.07
CA SER A 57 -4.86 4.39 -0.34
C SER A 57 -5.99 3.61 -1.02
N ASN A 58 -7.07 3.34 -0.27
CA ASN A 58 -8.30 2.80 -0.85
C ASN A 58 -9.02 3.84 -1.72
N LEU A 59 -9.94 3.40 -2.58
CA LEU A 59 -10.68 4.26 -3.49
C LEU A 59 -11.55 5.26 -2.71
N LEU A 60 -12.19 4.83 -1.63
CA LEU A 60 -13.04 5.67 -0.77
C LEU A 60 -12.30 6.91 -0.26
N MET A 61 -11.12 6.75 0.34
CA MET A 61 -10.35 7.88 0.87
C MET A 61 -9.78 8.75 -0.24
N THR A 62 -9.35 8.14 -1.34
CA THR A 62 -8.81 8.86 -2.50
C THR A 62 -9.87 9.73 -3.18
N LEU A 63 -11.11 9.23 -3.26
CA LEU A 63 -12.25 9.99 -3.81
C LEU A 63 -12.70 11.08 -2.85
N SER A 64 -12.81 10.75 -1.56
CA SER A 64 -13.22 11.70 -0.51
C SER A 64 -12.26 12.88 -0.39
N SER A 65 -10.95 12.65 -0.49
CA SER A 65 -9.94 13.74 -0.47
C SER A 65 -10.02 14.66 -1.69
N ASN A 66 -10.54 14.17 -2.81
CA ASN A 66 -10.78 14.94 -4.03
C ASN A 66 -12.22 15.49 -4.13
N GLY A 67 -12.98 15.46 -3.02
CA GLY A 67 -14.33 16.03 -2.94
C GLY A 67 -15.44 15.16 -3.53
N ILE A 68 -15.16 13.89 -3.82
CA ILE A 68 -16.14 12.91 -4.32
C ILE A 68 -16.46 11.94 -3.18
N TYR A 69 -17.64 12.11 -2.59
CA TYR A 69 -18.02 11.34 -1.40
C TYR A 69 -18.87 10.13 -1.78
N LEU A 70 -18.38 8.95 -1.44
CA LEU A 70 -19.20 7.74 -1.43
C LEU A 70 -19.85 7.59 -0.05
N PRO A 71 -21.11 7.12 0.01
CA PRO A 71 -21.75 6.85 1.28
C PRO A 71 -20.99 5.73 2.00
N SER A 72 -20.49 6.03 3.20
CA SER A 72 -19.71 5.08 4.00
C SER A 72 -20.00 5.26 5.49
N ALA A 73 -20.29 4.16 6.17
CA ALA A 73 -20.47 4.12 7.61
C ALA A 73 -19.28 3.48 8.35
N CYS A 74 -18.43 2.72 7.63
CA CYS A 74 -17.33 1.94 8.22
C CYS A 74 -15.93 2.55 7.99
N GLY A 75 -15.83 3.67 7.27
CA GLY A 75 -14.55 4.36 7.02
C GLY A 75 -13.54 3.57 6.18
N GLY A 76 -13.99 2.61 5.37
CA GLY A 76 -13.11 1.81 4.49
C GLY A 76 -12.77 0.40 5.02
N GLY A 77 -13.46 -0.06 6.07
CA GLY A 77 -13.31 -1.42 6.60
C GLY A 77 -14.02 -2.51 5.79
N GLY A 78 -14.75 -2.17 4.72
CA GLY A 78 -15.45 -3.15 3.86
C GLY A 78 -16.61 -3.89 4.52
N THR A 79 -17.10 -3.45 5.68
CA THR A 79 -18.13 -4.16 6.47
C THR A 79 -19.55 -3.60 6.30
N CYS A 80 -19.69 -2.33 5.89
CA CYS A 80 -21.01 -1.71 5.76
C CYS A 80 -21.67 -1.89 4.39
N GLY A 81 -20.91 -2.24 3.34
CA GLY A 81 -21.42 -2.44 1.98
C GLY A 81 -21.99 -1.21 1.27
N MET A 82 -21.79 0.00 1.83
CA MET A 82 -22.39 1.24 1.31
C MET A 82 -21.52 1.91 0.24
N CYS A 83 -20.20 1.77 0.30
CA CYS A 83 -19.25 2.41 -0.62
C CYS A 83 -19.21 1.73 -2.00
N LYS A 84 -20.37 1.53 -2.62
CA LYS A 84 -20.50 0.85 -3.91
C LYS A 84 -20.03 1.77 -5.04
N CYS A 85 -19.13 1.26 -5.87
CA CYS A 85 -18.71 1.89 -7.12
C CYS A 85 -18.57 0.85 -8.22
N GLN A 86 -18.75 1.29 -9.47
CA GLN A 86 -18.47 0.46 -10.63
C GLN A 86 -17.05 0.77 -11.11
N VAL A 87 -16.21 -0.25 -11.22
CA VAL A 87 -14.81 -0.11 -11.65
C VAL A 87 -14.66 -0.75 -13.01
N LEU A 88 -14.56 0.07 -14.06
CA LEU A 88 -14.51 -0.42 -15.44
C LEU A 88 -13.19 -1.13 -15.77
N GLU A 89 -12.08 -0.62 -15.23
CA GLU A 89 -10.73 -1.14 -15.46
C GLU A 89 -9.89 -1.05 -14.18
N GLY A 90 -8.94 -1.99 -14.00
CA GLY A 90 -7.97 -1.94 -12.90
C GLY A 90 -8.47 -2.40 -11.51
N GLY A 91 -9.75 -2.74 -11.35
CA GLY A 91 -10.36 -3.15 -10.07
C GLY A 91 -10.11 -4.59 -9.63
N GLY A 92 -9.42 -5.40 -10.44
CA GLY A 92 -9.11 -6.81 -10.12
C GLY A 92 -10.35 -7.71 -9.94
N ALA A 93 -10.11 -8.89 -9.37
CA ALA A 93 -11.18 -9.84 -9.04
C ALA A 93 -11.92 -9.41 -7.77
N ILE A 94 -13.20 -9.78 -7.65
CA ILE A 94 -13.99 -9.49 -6.46
C ILE A 94 -13.39 -10.18 -5.23
N LEU A 95 -13.27 -9.46 -4.12
CA LEU A 95 -12.77 -10.04 -2.88
C LEU A 95 -13.87 -10.80 -2.15
N PRO A 96 -13.56 -11.89 -1.41
CA PRO A 96 -14.55 -12.63 -0.61
C PRO A 96 -15.34 -11.75 0.36
N THR A 97 -14.69 -10.71 0.90
CA THR A 97 -15.32 -9.70 1.78
C THR A 97 -16.41 -8.89 1.09
N GLU A 98 -16.35 -8.72 -0.22
CA GLU A 98 -17.31 -7.95 -1.02
C GLU A 98 -18.45 -8.81 -1.56
N THR A 99 -18.19 -10.10 -1.80
CA THR A 99 -19.14 -11.01 -2.47
C THR A 99 -20.52 -11.08 -1.82
N GLY A 100 -20.62 -10.90 -0.50
CA GLY A 100 -21.90 -10.92 0.23
C GLY A 100 -22.78 -9.70 -0.01
N PHE A 101 -22.21 -8.60 -0.52
CA PHE A 101 -22.94 -7.33 -0.73
C PHE A 101 -23.45 -7.12 -2.15
N PHE A 102 -23.03 -7.98 -3.10
CA PHE A 102 -23.35 -7.88 -4.52
C PHE A 102 -23.98 -9.17 -5.04
N THR A 103 -25.01 -9.02 -5.88
CA THR A 103 -25.62 -10.11 -6.63
C THR A 103 -24.67 -10.65 -7.72
N ARG A 104 -24.88 -11.89 -8.19
CA ARG A 104 -24.06 -12.48 -9.27
C ARG A 104 -24.01 -11.62 -10.53
N LYS A 105 -25.08 -10.90 -10.84
CA LYS A 105 -25.11 -9.97 -11.98
C LYS A 105 -24.19 -8.76 -11.73
N GLU A 106 -24.31 -8.11 -10.56
CA GLU A 106 -23.46 -6.98 -10.19
C GLU A 106 -21.97 -7.36 -10.11
N GLN A 107 -21.66 -8.58 -9.67
CA GLN A 107 -20.28 -9.09 -9.66
C GLN A 107 -19.68 -9.14 -11.06
N ASN A 108 -20.48 -9.55 -12.07
CA ASN A 108 -20.08 -9.58 -13.47
C ASN A 108 -20.04 -8.19 -14.11
N ASP A 109 -20.88 -7.26 -13.64
CA ASP A 109 -20.91 -5.87 -14.10
C ASP A 109 -19.83 -4.99 -13.44
N ASN A 110 -18.82 -5.62 -12.82
CA ASN A 110 -17.67 -4.98 -12.15
C ASN A 110 -18.01 -3.99 -11.02
N TRP A 111 -19.06 -4.29 -10.25
CA TRP A 111 -19.32 -3.58 -9.01
C TRP A 111 -18.33 -4.02 -7.91
N ARG A 112 -17.82 -3.04 -7.17
CA ARG A 112 -16.81 -3.18 -6.11
C ARG A 112 -17.11 -2.24 -4.94
N LEU A 113 -16.49 -2.52 -3.79
CA LEU A 113 -16.47 -1.60 -2.67
C LEU A 113 -15.21 -0.71 -2.78
N GLY A 114 -15.40 0.60 -2.66
CA GLY A 114 -14.33 1.61 -2.70
C GLY A 114 -13.52 1.69 -1.42
#